data_AF-A0A382FJ78-F1
#
_entry.id   AF-A0A382FJ78-F1
#
_cell.length_a   1.000
_cell.length_b   1.000
_cell.length_c   1.000
_cell.angle_alpha   90.00
_cell.angle_beta   90.00
_cell.angle_gamma   90.00
#
_symmetry.space_group_name_H-M   'P 1'
#
loop_
_entity.id
_entity.type
_entity.pdbx_description
1 polymer ?
#
loop_
_entity_poly.entity_id
_entity_poly.type
_entity_poly.pdbx_seq_one_letter_code
_entity_poly.pdbx_strand_id
1 'polypeptide(L)' 'MTIGTIARQETNKLLEMIEEGLLDPKEVVVMCVKYMSEDDVADMMDSNELSDRFQEDDEYDDSMDGDHDSAMASAGF' A
#
# COMPACT_ATOMS: atom_id res chain seq x y z
N MET A 1 -28.55 -19.23 18.54
CA MET A 1 -27.45 -20.03 17.96
C MET A 1 -26.69 -19.11 17.03
N THR A 2 -25.51 -18.69 17.45
CA THR A 2 -24.84 -17.45 17.02
C THR A 2 -24.33 -17.55 15.58
N ILE A 3 -24.84 -16.68 14.71
CA ILE A 3 -24.49 -16.59 13.28
C ILE A 3 -23.25 -15.71 13.02
N GLY A 4 -22.46 -15.40 14.07
CA GLY A 4 -21.43 -14.35 14.02
C GLY A 4 -19.96 -14.80 14.05
N THR A 5 -19.64 -16.10 14.14
CA THR A 5 -18.27 -16.53 14.48
C THR A 5 -17.65 -17.60 13.57
N ILE A 6 -18.24 -17.99 12.43
CA ILE A 6 -17.71 -19.09 11.59
C ILE A 6 -16.66 -18.60 10.55
N ALA A 7 -16.37 -17.30 10.47
CA ALA A 7 -15.38 -16.79 9.52
C ALA A 7 -13.96 -16.93 10.09
N ARG A 8 -13.02 -17.42 9.26
CA ARG A 8 -11.56 -17.34 9.49
C ARG A 8 -11.04 -18.04 10.75
N GLN A 9 -11.61 -19.19 11.12
CA GLN A 9 -11.21 -20.00 12.29
C GLN A 9 -9.69 -20.22 12.37
N GLU A 10 -9.06 -20.70 11.29
CA GLU A 10 -7.60 -20.95 11.27
C GLU A 10 -6.77 -19.66 11.33
N THR A 11 -7.27 -18.56 10.77
CA THR A 11 -6.60 -17.25 10.87
C THR A 11 -6.62 -16.73 12.29
N ASN A 12 -7.77 -16.80 12.96
CA ASN A 12 -7.90 -16.36 14.35
C ASN A 12 -6.98 -17.20 15.25
N LYS A 13 -6.95 -18.51 15.06
CA LYS A 13 -6.05 -19.41 15.79
C LYS A 13 -4.58 -19.07 15.58
N LEU A 14 -4.17 -18.78 14.34
CA LEU A 14 -2.79 -18.39 14.05
C LEU A 14 -2.43 -17.07 14.74
N LEU A 15 -3.34 -16.09 14.74
CA LEU A 15 -3.14 -14.81 15.41
C LEU A 15 -3.09 -14.98 16.94
N GLU A 16 -3.97 -15.80 17.52
CA GLU A 16 -3.94 -16.14 18.95
C GLU A 16 -2.60 -16.77 19.34
N MET A 17 -2.05 -17.69 18.53
CA MET A 17 -0.73 -18.28 18.80
C MET A 17 0.41 -17.25 18.79
N ILE A 18 0.30 -16.19 17.97
CA ILE A 18 1.26 -15.08 17.97
C ILE A 18 1.07 -14.22 19.23
N GLU A 19 -0.18 -13.90 19.60
CA GLU A 19 -0.52 -13.10 20.79
C GLU A 19 -0.11 -13.79 22.09
N GLU A 20 -0.24 -15.11 22.16
CA GLU A 20 0.21 -15.94 23.29
C GLU A 20 1.74 -16.10 23.35
N GLY A 21 2.46 -15.61 22.34
CA GLY A 21 3.93 -15.69 22.25
C GLY A 21 4.46 -17.07 21.89
N LEU A 22 3.61 -17.96 21.36
CA LEU A 22 4.01 -19.29 20.88
C LEU A 22 4.77 -19.22 19.54
N LEU A 23 4.52 -18.17 18.76
CA LEU A 23 5.15 -17.93 17.46
C LEU A 23 5.66 -16.49 17.37
N ASP A 24 6.84 -16.30 16.75
CA ASP A 24 7.34 -14.96 16.44
C ASP A 24 6.56 -14.38 15.24
N PRO A 25 6.01 -13.16 15.34
CA PRO A 25 5.26 -12.54 14.25
C PRO A 25 6.02 -12.46 12.93
N LYS A 26 7.34 -12.18 12.97
CA LYS A 26 8.16 -12.05 11.75
C LYS A 26 8.35 -13.40 11.09
N GLU A 27 8.55 -14.46 11.86
CA GLU A 27 8.63 -15.82 11.31
C GLU A 27 7.31 -16.23 10.63
N VAL A 28 6.16 -15.89 11.22
CA VAL A 28 4.86 -16.16 10.60
C VAL A 28 4.70 -15.40 9.29
N VAL A 29 5.08 -14.12 9.23
CA VAL A 29 5.06 -13.34 7.97
C VAL A 29 5.95 -13.99 6.91
N VAL A 30 7.18 -14.40 7.26
CA VAL A 30 8.08 -15.10 6.33
C VAL A 30 7.48 -16.43 5.85
N MET A 31 6.81 -17.18 6.73
CA MET A 31 6.11 -18.42 6.35
C MET A 31 4.96 -18.13 5.37
N CYS A 32 4.17 -17.09 5.60
CA CYS A 32 3.09 -16.68 4.70
C CYS A 32 3.62 -16.26 3.33
N VAL A 33 4.65 -15.40 3.30
CA VAL A 33 5.25 -14.93 2.03
C VAL A 33 5.89 -16.08 1.26
N LYS A 34 6.51 -17.06 1.93
CA LYS A 34 7.05 -18.28 1.28
C LYS A 34 5.97 -19.18 0.68
N TYR A 35 4.75 -19.12 1.18
CA TYR A 35 3.64 -19.93 0.68
C TYR A 35 2.95 -19.27 -0.53
N MET A 36 3.01 -17.94 -0.63
CA MET A 36 2.47 -17.15 -1.73
C MET A 36 3.37 -17.23 -2.98
N SER A 37 2.80 -17.05 -4.16
CA SER A 37 3.59 -16.86 -5.39
C SER A 37 4.16 -15.44 -5.46
N GLU A 38 5.16 -15.22 -6.30
CA GLU A 38 5.71 -13.87 -6.52
C GLU A 38 4.63 -12.89 -6.99
N ASP A 39 3.72 -13.35 -7.85
CA ASP A 39 2.60 -12.54 -8.35
C ASP A 39 1.64 -12.17 -7.20
N ASP A 40 1.31 -13.10 -6.30
CA ASP A 40 0.46 -12.81 -5.13
C ASP A 40 1.12 -11.81 -4.16
N VAL A 41 2.44 -11.89 -4.01
CA VAL A 41 3.21 -10.96 -3.16
C VAL A 41 3.24 -9.56 -3.79
N ALA A 42 3.43 -9.46 -5.11
CA ALA A 42 3.36 -8.20 -5.83
C ALA A 42 1.98 -7.53 -5.70
N ASP A 43 0.90 -8.29 -5.90
CA ASP A 43 -0.48 -7.79 -5.74
C ASP A 43 -0.78 -7.33 -4.30
N MET A 44 -0.23 -8.03 -3.30
CA MET A 44 -0.32 -7.62 -1.90
C MET A 44 0.44 -6.32 -1.63
N MET A 45 1.67 -6.17 -2.13
CA MET A 45 2.46 -4.95 -1.97
C MET A 45 1.78 -3.76 -2.65
N ASP A 46 1.21 -3.99 -3.83
CA ASP A 46 0.46 -3.01 -4.60
C ASP A 46 -0.82 -2.55 -3.90
N SER A 47 -1.58 -3.48 -3.34
CA SER A 47 -2.84 -3.17 -2.65
C SER A 47 -2.66 -2.37 -1.36
N ASN A 48 -1.46 -2.39 -0.78
CA ASN A 48 -1.11 -1.66 0.44
C ASN A 48 -0.20 -0.44 0.13
N GLU A 49 -0.06 -0.07 -1.15
CA GLU A 49 0.78 1.07 -1.60
C GLU A 49 2.25 0.97 -1.14
N LEU A 50 2.74 -0.26 -0.93
CA LEU A 50 4.11 -0.53 -0.48
C LEU A 50 5.12 -0.61 -1.63
N SER A 51 4.64 -0.85 -2.85
CA SER A 51 5.48 -0.99 -4.05
C SER A 51 6.14 0.35 -4.43
N ASP A 52 7.37 0.27 -4.95
CA ASP A 52 8.19 1.44 -5.33
C ASP A 52 7.47 2.41 -6.27
N ARG A 53 6.55 1.92 -7.11
CA ARG A 53 5.73 2.74 -8.02
C ARG A 53 4.87 3.81 -7.32
N PHE A 54 4.60 3.66 -6.03
CA PHE A 54 3.82 4.62 -5.24
C PHE A 54 4.71 5.56 -4.40
N GLN A 55 6.03 5.33 -4.37
CA GLN A 55 6.96 6.14 -3.57
C GLN A 55 7.58 7.30 -4.37
N GLU A 56 7.37 7.38 -5.69
CA GLU A 56 8.01 8.37 -6.58
C GLU A 56 7.18 9.65 -6.85
N ASP A 57 6.00 9.83 -6.26
CA ASP A 57 5.04 10.91 -6.63
C ASP A 57 4.94 12.10 -5.65
N ASP A 58 5.88 12.25 -4.70
CA ASP A 58 5.89 13.37 -3.73
C ASP A 58 6.63 14.64 -4.24
N GLU A 59 6.94 14.74 -5.54
CA GLU A 59 7.64 15.91 -6.13
C GLU A 59 6.88 16.53 -7.33
N TYR A 60 5.66 17.01 -7.13
CA TYR A 60 5.05 18.01 -8.03
C TYR A 60 5.33 19.42 -7.50
N ASP A 61 6.39 20.06 -8.02
CA ASP A 61 6.70 21.48 -7.82
C ASP A 61 5.73 22.34 -8.66
N ASP A 62 4.66 22.82 -8.04
CA ASP A 62 3.65 23.72 -8.63
C ASP A 62 4.17 25.15 -8.91
N SER A 63 5.48 25.35 -9.13
CA SER A 63 6.04 26.62 -9.60
C SER A 63 5.84 26.80 -11.12
N MET A 64 4.57 26.86 -11.55
CA MET A 64 4.22 27.38 -12.87
C MET A 64 4.03 28.90 -12.77
N ASP A 65 5.14 29.63 -12.54
CA ASP A 65 5.24 31.08 -12.72
C ASP A 65 5.21 31.40 -14.23
N GLY A 66 4.05 31.22 -14.84
CA GLY A 66 3.78 31.64 -16.21
C GLY A 66 3.56 33.15 -16.25
N ASP A 67 4.63 33.91 -16.52
CA ASP A 67 4.58 35.35 -16.79
C ASP A 67 3.58 35.68 -17.93
N HIS A 68 2.35 36.03 -17.53
CA HIS A 68 1.22 36.33 -18.42
C HIS A 68 1.32 37.73 -19.08
N ASP A 69 2.39 38.48 -18.84
CA ASP A 69 2.48 39.90 -19.23
C ASP A 69 2.77 40.13 -20.73
N SER A 70 3.06 39.06 -21.50
CA SER A 70 3.47 39.17 -22.90
C SER A 70 2.31 39.39 -23.91
N ALA A 71 1.05 39.16 -23.51
CA ALA A 71 -0.09 39.21 -24.45
C ALA A 71 -0.66 40.62 -24.71
N MET A 72 -0.35 41.62 -23.87
CA MET A 72 -0.87 42.99 -24.03
C MET A 72 -0.03 43.88 -24.96
N ALA A 73 1.20 43.48 -25.31
CA ALA A 73 2.09 44.28 -26.14
C ALA A 73 1.76 44.25 -27.64
N SER A 74 0.99 43.27 -28.12
CA SER A 74 0.73 43.07 -29.56
C SER A 74 -0.59 43.63 -30.07
N ALA A 75 -1.41 44.30 -29.24
CA ALA A 75 -2.66 44.95 -29.68
C ALA A 75 -2.52 46.45 -29.98
N GLY A 76 -1.28 46.96 -30.07
CA GLY A 76 -0.98 48.35 -30.37
C GLY A 76 -0.48 48.58 -31.80
N PHE A 77 -1.30 48.30 -32.82
CA PHE A 77 -1.33 49.01 -34.11
C PHE A 77 -2.53 48.56 -34.95
#